data_AF-A0AAD7EH57-F1
#
_entry.id   AF-A0AAD7EH57-F1
#
_cell.length_a   1.000
_cell.length_b   1.000
_cell.length_c   1.000
_cell.angle_alpha   90.00
_cell.angle_beta   90.00
_cell.angle_gamma   90.00
#
_symmetry.space_group_name_H-M   'P 1'
#
loop_
_entity.id
_entity.type
_entity.pdbx_description
1 polymer ?
#
loop_
_entity_poly.entity_id
_entity_poly.type
_entity_poly.pdbx_seq_one_letter_code
_entity_poly.pdbx_strand_id
1 'polypeptide(L)'
;TCPGASFSWQMPSIFRTYPFPIHDAGSRHNPGYSLLGVDGVASHLHLRSSRCSGSTFTEGSGCTSCRGLGPSINIVMLWASESFSHRPVARLNYDQLLDKLDTVSRQLETERLKRLNLVKSFQRACNRNTESQRLLDLISTSDVPGLSRILSTAKKQGWGLSKTHDYCQRALAGKYRSHYSSLDIDLATLTYELGGGAALYALNHAPATLPGRHMIANTRRELSLRVTAGKVKMHDALENIEIFSKM
;
A
#
# COMPACT_ATOMS: atom_id res chain seq x y z
N THR A 1 17.45 68.57 0.56
CA THR A 1 16.90 67.27 1.05
C THR A 1 17.77 66.13 0.53
N CYS A 2 17.93 65.04 1.29
CA CYS A 2 18.78 63.91 0.90
C CYS A 2 18.10 63.05 -0.18
N PRO A 3 18.64 62.98 -1.42
CA PRO A 3 18.03 62.19 -2.49
C PRO A 3 18.16 60.67 -2.27
N GLY A 4 19.06 60.22 -1.38
CA GLY A 4 19.39 58.81 -1.20
C GLY A 4 20.74 58.48 -1.87
N ALA A 5 21.06 57.20 -2.01
CA ALA A 5 22.26 56.74 -2.70
C ALA A 5 21.88 55.67 -3.75
N SER A 6 22.63 55.65 -4.85
CA SER A 6 22.45 54.72 -5.96
C SER A 6 23.47 53.59 -5.86
N PHE A 7 23.02 52.34 -6.05
CA PHE A 7 23.87 51.16 -5.99
C PHE A 7 23.63 50.28 -7.22
N SER A 8 24.70 49.77 -7.82
CA SER A 8 24.62 48.84 -8.94
C SER A 8 24.17 47.46 -8.47
N TRP A 9 23.23 46.85 -9.18
CA TRP A 9 22.74 45.50 -8.93
C TRP A 9 23.29 44.54 -10.00
N GLN A 10 24.23 43.69 -9.61
CA GLN A 10 25.01 42.85 -10.54
C GLN A 10 24.32 41.53 -10.95
N MET A 11 23.00 41.40 -10.73
CA MET A 11 22.23 40.21 -11.12
C MET A 11 21.40 40.51 -12.39
N PRO A 12 21.02 39.48 -13.19
CA PRO A 12 20.47 39.70 -14.54
C PRO A 12 19.24 40.61 -14.64
N SER A 13 18.33 40.56 -13.66
CA SER A 13 17.13 41.41 -13.64
C SER A 13 16.78 41.79 -12.20
N ILE A 14 16.82 43.09 -11.88
CA ILE A 14 16.44 43.59 -10.55
C ILE A 14 15.02 43.14 -10.19
N PHE A 15 14.07 43.29 -11.11
CA PHE A 15 12.67 42.97 -10.85
C PHE A 15 12.43 41.50 -10.50
N ARG A 16 13.31 40.59 -10.97
CA ARG A 16 13.21 39.15 -10.70
C ARG A 16 14.04 38.70 -9.51
N THR A 17 15.21 39.31 -9.34
CA THR A 17 16.23 38.84 -8.38
C THR A 17 16.28 39.65 -7.09
N TYR A 18 15.70 40.87 -7.06
CA TYR A 18 15.60 41.65 -5.83
C TYR A 18 14.44 41.16 -4.96
N PRO A 19 14.65 40.86 -3.67
CA PRO A 19 13.61 40.35 -2.79
C PRO A 19 12.77 41.50 -2.23
N PHE A 20 11.89 42.09 -3.05
CA PHE A 20 10.99 43.19 -2.65
C PHE A 20 10.24 42.99 -1.32
N PRO A 21 9.79 41.78 -0.93
CA PRO A 21 9.09 41.56 0.33
C PRO A 21 9.90 41.92 1.59
N ILE A 22 11.23 42.08 1.52
CA ILE A 22 12.03 42.50 2.68
C ILE A 22 11.65 43.89 3.20
N HIS A 23 11.01 44.72 2.36
CA HIS A 23 10.58 46.08 2.71
C HIS A 23 9.18 46.17 3.32
N ASP A 24 8.46 45.04 3.42
CA ASP A 24 7.17 45.04 4.08
C ASP A 24 7.30 45.53 5.53
N ALA A 25 6.35 46.35 6.00
CA ALA A 25 6.38 46.98 7.32
C ALA A 25 6.40 45.94 8.45
N GLY A 26 5.80 44.77 8.22
CA GLY A 26 5.82 43.64 9.15
C GLY A 26 7.06 42.76 9.08
N SER A 27 7.97 42.99 8.12
CA SER A 27 9.12 42.13 7.90
C SER A 27 10.18 42.32 8.99
N ARG A 28 10.44 41.25 9.76
CA ARG A 28 11.61 41.15 10.67
C ARG A 28 12.95 41.11 9.93
N HIS A 29 12.94 41.13 8.60
CA HIS A 29 14.11 41.06 7.75
C HIS A 29 14.36 42.34 6.97
N ASN A 30 13.75 43.46 7.42
CA ASN A 30 14.05 44.76 6.85
C ASN A 30 15.56 45.05 6.94
N PRO A 31 16.22 45.41 5.83
CA PRO A 31 17.67 45.58 5.78
C PRO A 31 18.15 46.91 6.39
N GLY A 32 17.26 47.71 6.98
CA GLY A 32 17.57 49.02 7.55
C GLY A 32 17.57 50.16 6.54
N TYR A 33 16.88 49.98 5.41
CA TYR A 33 16.73 51.00 4.38
C TYR A 33 15.39 50.86 3.64
N SER A 34 14.98 51.95 3.01
CA SER A 34 13.81 52.02 2.14
C SER A 34 14.25 52.09 0.67
N LEU A 35 13.57 51.33 -0.19
CA LEU A 35 13.72 51.42 -1.64
C LEU A 35 12.95 52.65 -2.15
N LEU A 36 13.66 53.61 -2.73
CA LEU A 36 13.07 54.82 -3.32
C LEU A 36 12.68 54.63 -4.78
N GLY A 37 13.47 53.84 -5.52
CA GLY A 37 13.25 53.61 -6.95
C GLY A 37 14.21 52.58 -7.51
N VAL A 38 13.86 52.04 -8.68
CA VAL A 38 14.64 51.06 -9.42
C VAL A 38 14.83 51.57 -10.84
N ASP A 39 16.08 51.70 -11.27
CA ASP A 39 16.42 51.89 -12.67
C ASP A 39 16.72 50.52 -13.29
N GLY A 40 15.74 49.98 -14.01
CA GLY A 40 15.85 48.69 -14.67
C GLY A 40 16.82 48.67 -15.86
N VAL A 41 17.08 49.82 -16.49
CA VAL A 41 17.95 49.90 -17.68
C VAL A 41 19.41 49.93 -17.23
N ALA A 42 19.74 50.82 -16.29
CA ALA A 42 21.08 50.90 -15.74
C ALA A 42 21.36 49.78 -14.71
N SER A 43 20.33 49.02 -14.30
CA SER A 43 20.40 48.08 -13.18
C SER A 43 20.93 48.73 -11.90
N HIS A 44 20.30 49.85 -11.50
CA HIS A 44 20.61 50.56 -10.25
C HIS A 44 19.42 50.60 -9.28
N LEU A 45 19.73 50.47 -7.99
CA LEU A 45 18.80 50.67 -6.88
C LEU A 45 19.02 52.04 -6.25
N HIS A 46 17.95 52.82 -6.10
CA HIS A 46 17.97 54.07 -5.35
C HIS A 46 17.42 53.83 -3.95
N LEU A 47 18.28 53.96 -2.93
CA LEU A 47 17.98 53.56 -1.56
C LEU A 47 18.16 54.73 -0.58
N ARG A 48 17.35 54.74 0.48
CA ARG A 48 17.48 55.67 1.61
C ARG A 48 17.63 54.90 2.91
N SER A 49 18.70 55.17 3.65
CA SER A 49 18.92 54.57 4.97
C SER A 49 17.78 54.96 5.93
N SER A 50 17.37 54.05 6.81
CA SER A 50 16.45 54.38 7.92
C SER A 50 17.05 55.40 8.90
N ARG A 51 18.38 55.56 8.88
CA ARG A 51 19.14 56.56 9.66
C ARG A 51 19.56 57.76 8.81
N CYS A 52 18.80 58.08 7.76
CA CYS A 52 19.07 59.23 6.91
C CYS A 52 18.93 60.54 7.68
N SER A 53 19.90 61.46 7.53
CA SER A 53 19.87 62.79 8.15
C SER A 53 18.88 63.76 7.49
N GLY A 54 18.27 63.40 6.35
CA GLY A 54 17.35 64.25 5.60
C GLY A 54 18.00 65.40 4.82
N SER A 55 19.26 65.75 5.11
CA SER A 55 20.05 66.80 4.45
C SER A 55 21.42 66.29 4.00
N THR A 56 21.99 66.95 2.97
CA THR A 56 23.29 66.62 2.39
C THR A 56 24.04 67.91 2.06
N PHE A 57 25.37 67.91 2.23
CA PHE A 57 26.23 69.08 1.95
C PHE A 57 26.58 69.21 0.46
N THR A 58 26.55 68.11 -0.28
CA THR A 58 26.85 68.07 -1.72
C THR A 58 25.56 67.84 -2.50
N GLU A 59 25.24 68.75 -3.42
CA GLU A 59 24.08 68.64 -4.30
C GLU A 59 24.11 67.30 -5.07
N GLY A 60 22.93 66.68 -5.21
CA GLY A 60 22.76 65.42 -5.94
C GLY A 60 23.29 64.15 -5.26
N SER A 61 24.00 64.27 -4.14
CA SER A 61 24.62 63.11 -3.46
C SER A 61 23.90 62.72 -2.17
N GLY A 62 23.92 61.43 -1.80
CA GLY A 62 23.35 60.95 -0.54
C GLY A 62 24.16 61.33 0.70
N CYS A 63 23.52 61.39 1.87
CA CYS A 63 24.22 61.57 3.16
C CYS A 63 25.11 60.36 3.50
N THR A 64 26.01 60.51 4.48
CA THR A 64 26.95 59.46 4.91
C THR A 64 26.24 58.15 5.25
N SER A 65 25.11 58.19 5.96
CA SER A 65 24.32 57.00 6.29
C SER A 65 23.75 56.28 5.04
N CYS A 66 23.36 57.03 4.01
CA CYS A 66 22.84 56.45 2.76
C CYS A 66 23.97 55.86 1.90
N ARG A 67 25.11 56.55 1.81
CA ARG A 67 26.30 56.04 1.10
C ARG A 67 26.88 54.78 1.78
N GLY A 68 26.75 54.67 3.10
CA GLY A 68 27.20 53.53 3.89
C GLY A 68 26.34 52.25 3.79
N LEU A 69 25.31 52.19 2.95
CA LEU A 69 24.44 51.01 2.81
C LEU A 69 25.09 49.83 2.06
N GLY A 70 26.27 50.02 1.45
CA GLY A 70 26.96 49.00 0.65
C GLY A 70 27.00 47.59 1.29
N PRO A 71 27.46 47.43 2.55
CA PRO A 71 27.46 46.14 3.22
C PRO A 71 26.07 45.49 3.34
N SER A 72 25.04 46.26 3.68
CA SER A 72 23.66 45.76 3.77
C SER A 72 23.13 45.28 2.42
N ILE A 73 23.51 45.95 1.33
CA ILE A 73 23.10 45.57 -0.03
C ILE A 73 23.82 44.30 -0.47
N ASN A 74 25.11 44.17 -0.16
CA ASN A 74 25.86 42.95 -0.45
C ASN A 74 25.24 41.71 0.23
N ILE A 75 24.71 41.86 1.45
CA ILE A 75 23.97 40.79 2.13
C ILE A 75 22.69 40.43 1.37
N VAL A 76 21.93 41.43 0.88
CA VAL A 76 20.71 41.18 0.08
C VAL A 76 21.04 40.56 -1.27
N MET A 77 22.16 40.93 -1.90
CA MET A 77 22.66 40.30 -3.12
C MET A 77 23.04 38.83 -2.88
N LEU A 78 23.73 38.55 -1.77
CA LEU A 78 24.02 37.17 -1.34
C LEU A 78 22.72 36.36 -1.13
N TRP A 79 21.67 37.02 -0.63
CA TRP A 79 20.36 36.36 -0.54
C TRP A 79 19.77 36.08 -1.93
N ALA A 80 19.89 37.01 -2.86
CA ALA A 80 19.41 36.81 -4.21
C ALA A 80 20.14 35.70 -4.98
N SER A 81 21.42 35.44 -4.69
CA SER A 81 22.25 34.49 -5.43
C SER A 81 22.19 33.04 -4.91
N GLU A 82 21.91 32.83 -3.63
CA GLU A 82 21.89 31.50 -3.02
C GLU A 82 20.55 30.74 -3.26
N SER A 83 20.55 29.43 -3.03
CA SER A 83 19.34 28.60 -3.10
C SER A 83 18.36 28.87 -1.95
N PHE A 84 17.07 28.59 -2.16
CA PHE A 84 15.99 28.93 -1.23
C PHE A 84 15.68 27.86 -0.15
N SER A 85 16.40 26.74 -0.11
CA SER A 85 15.99 25.49 0.57
C SER A 85 15.62 25.64 2.05
N HIS A 86 16.13 26.64 2.77
CA HIS A 86 15.84 26.84 4.20
C HIS A 86 15.56 28.30 4.57
N ARG A 87 15.15 29.12 3.60
CA ARG A 87 15.02 30.56 3.81
C ARG A 87 13.59 31.01 4.07
N PRO A 88 13.40 32.03 4.93
CA PRO A 88 12.10 32.63 5.14
C PRO A 88 11.60 33.25 3.85
N VAL A 89 10.30 33.12 3.58
CA VAL A 89 9.65 33.57 2.33
C VAL A 89 9.91 35.06 2.06
N ALA A 90 9.97 35.89 3.10
CA ALA A 90 10.21 37.32 2.97
C ALA A 90 11.60 37.69 2.39
N ARG A 91 12.58 36.78 2.41
CA ARG A 91 13.91 36.99 1.81
C ARG A 91 14.05 36.44 0.39
N LEU A 92 13.00 35.77 -0.11
CA LEU A 92 13.04 35.18 -1.43
C LEU A 92 12.74 36.23 -2.49
N ASN A 93 13.49 36.18 -3.59
CA ASN A 93 13.17 36.93 -4.78
C ASN A 93 12.10 36.24 -5.62
N TYR A 94 11.64 36.90 -6.67
CA TYR A 94 10.54 36.40 -7.50
C TYR A 94 10.86 35.04 -8.12
N ASP A 95 12.08 34.84 -8.64
CA ASP A 95 12.49 33.58 -9.25
C ASP A 95 12.54 32.44 -8.23
N GLN A 96 13.12 32.70 -7.06
CA GLN A 96 13.13 31.75 -5.94
C GLN A 96 11.72 31.41 -5.44
N LEU A 97 10.78 32.37 -5.49
CA LEU A 97 9.38 32.14 -5.14
C LEU A 97 8.68 31.24 -6.16
N LEU A 98 8.92 31.43 -7.46
CA LEU A 98 8.41 30.56 -8.51
C LEU A 98 8.96 29.13 -8.35
N ASP A 99 10.27 28.98 -8.17
CA ASP A 99 10.88 27.66 -7.97
C ASP A 99 10.34 26.96 -6.72
N LYS A 100 10.11 27.71 -5.64
CA LYS A 100 9.48 27.21 -4.42
C LYS A 100 8.03 26.79 -4.68
N LEU A 101 7.26 27.57 -5.44
CA LEU A 101 5.88 27.25 -5.82
C LEU A 101 5.82 25.96 -6.64
N ASP A 102 6.71 25.80 -7.62
CA ASP A 102 6.82 24.57 -8.42
C ASP A 102 7.22 23.36 -7.58
N THR A 103 8.14 23.56 -6.63
CA THR A 103 8.56 22.52 -5.69
C THR A 103 7.39 22.08 -4.80
N VAL A 104 6.65 23.02 -4.23
CA VAL A 104 5.45 22.73 -3.41
C VAL A 104 4.38 22.06 -4.26
N SER A 105 4.19 22.47 -5.51
CA SER A 105 3.22 21.86 -6.42
C SER A 105 3.57 20.41 -6.75
N ARG A 106 4.85 20.12 -7.02
CA ARG A 106 5.35 18.74 -7.21
C ARG A 106 5.19 17.88 -5.96
N GLN A 107 5.46 18.44 -4.79
CA GLN A 107 5.24 17.76 -3.51
C GLN A 107 3.76 17.46 -3.28
N LEU A 108 2.88 18.44 -3.54
CA LEU A 108 1.44 18.27 -3.42
C LEU A 108 0.93 17.13 -4.31
N GLU A 109 1.40 17.06 -5.56
CA GLU A 109 0.99 15.98 -6.46
C GLU A 109 1.52 14.61 -6.01
N THR A 110 2.75 14.56 -5.52
CA THR A 110 3.32 13.33 -4.93
C THR A 110 2.49 12.85 -3.73
N GLU A 111 2.10 13.76 -2.83
CA GLU A 111 1.26 13.43 -1.67
C GLU A 111 -0.16 13.04 -2.07
N ARG A 112 -0.73 13.63 -3.14
CA ARG A 112 -2.01 13.19 -3.70
C ARG A 112 -1.97 11.75 -4.20
N LEU A 113 -0.92 11.39 -4.94
CA LEU A 113 -0.72 10.01 -5.41
C LEU A 113 -0.53 9.03 -4.26
N LYS A 114 0.27 9.39 -3.24
CA LYS A 114 0.42 8.58 -2.02
C LYS A 114 -0.93 8.36 -1.32
N ARG A 115 -1.72 9.42 -1.13
CA ARG A 115 -3.05 9.33 -0.55
C ARG A 115 -3.96 8.40 -1.35
N LEU A 116 -3.98 8.51 -2.68
CA LEU A 116 -4.78 7.63 -3.54
C LEU A 116 -4.39 6.16 -3.38
N ASN A 117 -3.08 5.88 -3.34
CA ASN A 117 -2.57 4.52 -3.14
C ASN A 117 -2.95 3.96 -1.76
N LEU A 118 -2.87 4.80 -0.70
CA LEU A 118 -3.30 4.43 0.64
C LEU A 118 -4.79 4.10 0.71
N VAL A 119 -5.64 4.90 0.06
CA VAL A 119 -7.09 4.63 -0.03
C VAL A 119 -7.34 3.30 -0.74
N LYS A 120 -6.66 3.03 -1.85
CA LYS A 120 -6.77 1.75 -2.57
C LYS A 120 -6.28 0.56 -1.76
N SER A 121 -5.18 0.69 -0.99
CA SER A 121 -4.71 -0.39 -0.12
C SER A 121 -5.68 -0.62 1.05
N PHE A 122 -6.22 0.45 1.63
CA PHE A 122 -7.20 0.37 2.70
C PHE A 122 -8.48 -0.32 2.23
N GLN A 123 -9.03 0.06 1.07
CA GLN A 123 -10.21 -0.59 0.51
C GLN A 123 -9.97 -2.10 0.27
N ARG A 124 -8.78 -2.48 -0.24
CA ARG A 124 -8.43 -3.89 -0.40
C ARG A 124 -8.38 -4.64 0.93
N ALA A 125 -7.86 -4.01 1.99
CA ALA A 125 -7.84 -4.58 3.32
C ALA A 125 -9.27 -4.74 3.90
N CYS A 126 -10.12 -3.73 3.75
CA CYS A 126 -11.54 -3.80 4.15
C CYS A 126 -12.27 -4.92 3.40
N ASN A 127 -12.10 -5.02 2.08
CA ASN A 127 -12.74 -6.08 1.30
C ASN A 127 -12.30 -7.47 1.77
N ARG A 128 -11.00 -7.67 2.05
CA ARG A 128 -10.48 -8.93 2.61
C ARG A 128 -11.06 -9.23 4.00
N ASN A 129 -11.19 -8.20 4.84
CA ASN A 129 -11.79 -8.36 6.16
C ASN A 129 -13.27 -8.77 6.06
N THR A 130 -14.04 -8.12 5.17
CA THR A 130 -15.44 -8.47 4.92
C THR A 130 -15.57 -9.90 4.36
N GLU A 131 -14.70 -10.32 3.45
CA GLU A 131 -14.68 -11.71 2.95
C GLU A 131 -14.35 -12.72 4.06
N SER A 132 -13.39 -12.38 4.93
CA SER A 132 -13.05 -13.23 6.07
C SER A 132 -14.20 -13.32 7.07
N GLN A 133 -14.89 -12.22 7.36
CA GLN A 133 -16.07 -12.21 8.21
C GLN A 133 -17.19 -13.07 7.62
N ARG A 134 -17.50 -12.93 6.33
CA ARG A 134 -18.49 -13.79 5.65
C ARG A 134 -18.15 -15.27 5.74
N LEU A 135 -16.88 -15.63 5.60
CA LEU A 135 -16.44 -17.03 5.73
C LEU A 135 -16.61 -17.53 7.18
N LEU A 136 -16.24 -16.72 8.17
CA LEU A 136 -16.42 -17.06 9.58
C LEU A 136 -17.90 -17.19 9.94
N ASP A 137 -18.74 -16.26 9.47
CA ASP A 137 -20.19 -16.31 9.67
C ASP A 137 -20.75 -17.62 9.10
N LEU A 138 -20.41 -17.97 7.86
CA LEU A 138 -20.85 -19.21 7.22
C LEU A 138 -20.43 -20.46 8.01
N ILE A 139 -19.20 -20.50 8.51
CA ILE A 139 -18.68 -21.61 9.32
C ILE A 139 -19.37 -21.67 10.69
N SER A 140 -19.73 -20.52 11.25
CA SER A 140 -20.39 -20.44 12.56
C SER A 140 -21.87 -20.83 12.51
N THR A 141 -22.57 -20.52 11.41
CA THR A 141 -24.02 -20.76 11.27
C THR A 141 -24.35 -22.13 10.72
N SER A 142 -23.43 -22.76 9.98
CA SER A 142 -23.69 -23.97 9.21
C SER A 142 -22.62 -25.03 9.50
N ASP A 143 -23.04 -26.27 9.77
CA ASP A 143 -22.12 -27.40 9.87
C ASP A 143 -21.69 -27.82 8.46
N VAL A 144 -20.55 -27.29 7.99
CA VAL A 144 -20.05 -27.52 6.62
C VAL A 144 -19.42 -28.92 6.53
N PRO A 145 -20.00 -29.85 5.74
CA PRO A 145 -19.47 -31.21 5.65
C PRO A 145 -18.06 -31.22 5.05
N GLY A 146 -17.12 -31.87 5.74
CA GLY A 146 -15.73 -31.98 5.28
C GLY A 146 -14.94 -30.66 5.33
N LEU A 147 -15.34 -29.68 6.15
CA LEU A 147 -14.67 -28.38 6.30
C LEU A 147 -13.14 -28.50 6.48
N SER A 148 -12.69 -29.39 7.36
CA SER A 148 -11.26 -29.62 7.62
C SER A 148 -10.48 -29.97 6.34
N ARG A 149 -11.09 -30.76 5.44
CA ARG A 149 -10.47 -31.14 4.16
C ARG A 149 -10.44 -29.98 3.18
N ILE A 150 -11.52 -29.18 3.13
CA ILE A 150 -11.57 -27.97 2.31
C ILE A 150 -10.48 -27.00 2.74
N LEU A 151 -10.34 -26.74 4.04
CA LEU A 151 -9.32 -25.84 4.59
C LEU A 151 -7.90 -26.38 4.37
N SER A 152 -7.68 -27.68 4.56
CA SER A 152 -6.38 -28.32 4.29
C SER A 152 -6.02 -28.22 2.81
N THR A 153 -6.97 -28.46 1.91
CA THR A 153 -6.77 -28.32 0.46
C THR A 153 -6.53 -26.87 0.08
N ALA A 154 -7.30 -25.93 0.64
CA ALA A 154 -7.14 -24.50 0.42
C ALA A 154 -5.74 -24.03 0.84
N LYS A 155 -5.24 -24.48 1.99
CA LYS A 155 -3.89 -24.20 2.46
C LYS A 155 -2.82 -24.78 1.53
N LYS A 156 -2.96 -26.06 1.13
CA LYS A 156 -1.99 -26.74 0.25
C LYS A 156 -1.92 -26.10 -1.13
N GLN A 157 -3.04 -25.61 -1.65
CA GLN A 157 -3.18 -25.06 -3.01
C GLN A 157 -3.16 -23.52 -3.04
N GLY A 158 -2.99 -22.84 -1.91
CA GLY A 158 -2.99 -21.37 -1.83
C GLY A 158 -4.29 -20.72 -2.29
N TRP A 159 -5.45 -21.30 -1.96
CA TRP A 159 -6.75 -20.72 -2.34
C TRP A 159 -7.01 -19.39 -1.62
N GLY A 160 -7.53 -18.40 -2.34
CA GLY A 160 -8.04 -17.16 -1.75
C GLY A 160 -9.35 -17.36 -0.99
N LEU A 161 -9.71 -16.42 -0.13
CA LEU A 161 -10.91 -16.47 0.73
C LEU A 161 -12.20 -16.71 -0.06
N SER A 162 -12.42 -15.98 -1.15
CA SER A 162 -13.59 -16.17 -2.02
C SER A 162 -13.69 -17.59 -2.56
N LYS A 163 -12.57 -18.18 -3.02
CA LYS A 163 -12.58 -19.55 -3.55
C LYS A 163 -12.90 -20.56 -2.45
N THR A 164 -12.30 -20.40 -1.27
CA THR A 164 -12.59 -21.25 -0.11
C THR A 164 -14.06 -21.18 0.27
N HIS A 165 -14.64 -19.98 0.30
CA HIS A 165 -16.06 -19.75 0.54
C HIS A 165 -16.94 -20.47 -0.50
N ASP A 166 -16.63 -20.36 -1.80
CA ASP A 166 -17.37 -21.07 -2.85
C ASP A 166 -17.33 -22.59 -2.67
N TYR A 167 -16.18 -23.14 -2.27
CA TYR A 167 -16.07 -24.57 -1.98
C TYR A 167 -16.87 -24.99 -0.75
N CYS A 168 -16.91 -24.16 0.30
CA CYS A 168 -17.79 -24.37 1.45
C CYS A 168 -19.27 -24.35 1.03
N GLN A 169 -19.70 -23.41 0.20
CA GLN A 169 -21.06 -23.37 -0.34
C GLN A 169 -21.38 -24.59 -1.20
N ARG A 170 -20.45 -25.04 -2.04
CA ARG A 170 -20.60 -26.28 -2.82
C ARG A 170 -20.71 -27.51 -1.92
N ALA A 171 -20.02 -27.53 -0.78
CA ALA A 171 -20.12 -28.62 0.18
C ALA A 171 -21.47 -28.65 0.89
N LEU A 172 -21.99 -27.48 1.31
CA LEU A 172 -23.34 -27.35 1.85
C LEU A 172 -24.41 -27.80 0.84
N ALA A 173 -24.21 -27.53 -0.45
CA ALA A 173 -25.09 -28.00 -1.52
C ALA A 173 -24.93 -29.49 -1.87
N GLY A 174 -24.05 -30.24 -1.19
CA GLY A 174 -23.73 -31.64 -1.51
C GLY A 174 -22.99 -31.83 -2.86
N LYS A 175 -22.52 -30.74 -3.47
CA LYS A 175 -21.84 -30.74 -4.78
C LYS A 175 -20.32 -30.79 -4.66
N TYR A 176 -19.77 -30.80 -3.44
CA TYR A 176 -18.35 -30.93 -3.21
C TYR A 176 -17.95 -32.41 -3.22
N ARG A 177 -17.12 -32.80 -4.19
CA ARG A 177 -16.45 -34.10 -4.21
C ARG A 177 -15.01 -33.85 -3.80
N SER A 178 -14.65 -34.18 -2.56
CA SER A 178 -13.27 -34.03 -2.11
C SER A 178 -12.40 -35.14 -2.70
N HIS A 179 -11.10 -34.86 -2.79
CA HIS A 179 -10.11 -35.93 -2.81
C HIS A 179 -10.04 -36.51 -1.41
N TYR A 180 -10.26 -37.82 -1.29
CA TYR A 180 -10.19 -38.54 -0.04
C TYR A 180 -8.74 -38.93 0.21
N SER A 181 -8.28 -38.81 1.47
CA SER A 181 -6.96 -39.33 1.83
C SER A 181 -6.98 -40.86 1.78
N SER A 182 -5.81 -41.49 1.67
CA SER A 182 -5.71 -42.95 1.75
C SER A 182 -6.33 -43.47 3.05
N LEU A 183 -6.08 -42.78 4.16
CA LEU A 183 -6.67 -43.10 5.46
C LEU A 183 -8.21 -43.02 5.44
N ASP A 184 -8.80 -42.03 4.78
CA ASP A 184 -10.27 -41.93 4.67
C ASP A 184 -10.85 -43.12 3.88
N ILE A 185 -10.13 -43.55 2.84
CA ILE A 185 -10.51 -44.72 2.02
C ILE A 185 -10.38 -46.00 2.84
N ASP A 186 -9.30 -46.15 3.62
CA ASP A 186 -9.07 -47.30 4.49
C ASP A 186 -10.11 -47.37 5.60
N LEU A 187 -10.42 -46.23 6.25
CA LEU A 187 -11.47 -46.13 7.28
C LEU A 187 -12.86 -46.44 6.72
N ALA A 188 -13.19 -45.95 5.53
CA ALA A 188 -14.44 -46.28 4.86
C ALA A 188 -14.52 -47.76 4.49
N THR A 189 -13.42 -48.34 4.00
CA THR A 189 -13.32 -49.76 3.69
C THR A 189 -13.52 -50.58 4.96
N LEU A 190 -12.80 -50.27 6.04
CA LEU A 190 -12.94 -50.93 7.34
C LEU A 190 -14.37 -50.83 7.90
N THR A 191 -14.97 -49.64 7.84
CA THR A 191 -16.37 -49.43 8.26
C THR A 191 -17.32 -50.31 7.46
N TYR A 192 -17.11 -50.40 6.14
CA TYR A 192 -17.92 -51.24 5.28
C TYR A 192 -17.77 -52.73 5.58
N GLU A 193 -16.55 -53.21 5.84
CA GLU A 193 -16.32 -54.62 6.20
C GLU A 193 -16.96 -54.98 7.54
N LEU A 194 -16.84 -54.11 8.54
CA LEU A 194 -17.33 -54.39 9.90
C LEU A 194 -18.84 -54.14 10.06
N GLY A 195 -19.35 -53.05 9.48
CA GLY A 195 -20.72 -52.57 9.67
C GLY A 195 -21.61 -52.68 8.43
N GLY A 196 -21.08 -53.17 7.31
CA GLY A 196 -21.80 -53.29 6.05
C GLY A 196 -22.10 -51.96 5.36
N GLY A 197 -22.90 -52.03 4.29
CA GLY A 197 -23.28 -50.86 3.49
C GLY A 197 -24.09 -49.81 4.24
N ALA A 198 -24.89 -50.21 5.23
CA ALA A 198 -25.71 -49.29 6.02
C ALA A 198 -24.86 -48.39 6.92
N ALA A 199 -23.85 -48.95 7.60
CA ALA A 199 -22.92 -48.17 8.42
C ALA A 199 -22.11 -47.18 7.58
N LEU A 200 -21.61 -47.62 6.43
CA LEU A 200 -20.90 -46.73 5.51
C LEU A 200 -21.81 -45.61 4.98
N TYR A 201 -23.05 -45.92 4.63
CA TYR A 201 -24.01 -44.92 4.17
C TYR A 201 -24.26 -43.87 5.25
N ALA A 202 -24.45 -44.30 6.51
CA ALA A 202 -24.61 -43.39 7.64
C ALA A 202 -23.37 -42.48 7.82
N LEU A 203 -22.15 -43.03 7.78
CA LEU A 203 -20.91 -42.24 7.94
C LEU A 203 -20.57 -41.36 6.74
N ASN A 204 -21.04 -41.71 5.54
CA ASN A 204 -20.94 -40.85 4.36
C ASN A 204 -21.81 -39.60 4.51
N HIS A 205 -23.00 -39.73 5.10
CA HIS A 205 -23.91 -38.60 5.35
C HIS A 205 -23.68 -37.91 6.70
N ALA A 206 -22.84 -38.49 7.56
CA ALA A 206 -22.40 -37.86 8.81
C ALA A 206 -21.37 -36.73 8.53
N PRO A 207 -21.04 -35.89 9.53
CA PRO A 207 -20.03 -34.83 9.37
C PRO A 207 -18.65 -35.35 8.91
N ALA A 208 -18.32 -36.60 9.27
CA ALA A 208 -17.10 -37.29 8.83
C ALA A 208 -17.00 -37.41 7.30
N THR A 209 -18.14 -37.45 6.59
CA THR A 209 -18.26 -37.48 5.14
C THR A 209 -17.31 -38.49 4.49
N LEU A 210 -17.37 -39.75 4.96
CA LEU A 210 -16.53 -40.83 4.44
C LEU A 210 -16.84 -41.18 2.97
N PRO A 211 -15.85 -41.69 2.21
CA PRO A 211 -16.05 -42.02 0.81
C PRO A 211 -17.13 -43.09 0.63
N GLY A 212 -18.03 -42.86 -0.33
CA GLY A 212 -19.13 -43.78 -0.60
C GLY A 212 -18.68 -45.10 -1.22
N ARG A 213 -19.60 -46.08 -1.21
CA ARG A 213 -19.36 -47.45 -1.70
C ARG A 213 -18.72 -47.48 -3.09
N HIS A 214 -19.18 -46.65 -4.03
CA HIS A 214 -18.63 -46.58 -5.38
C HIS A 214 -17.16 -46.16 -5.42
N MET A 215 -16.71 -45.34 -4.47
CA MET A 215 -15.34 -44.86 -4.43
C MET A 215 -14.41 -45.90 -3.83
N ILE A 216 -14.83 -46.54 -2.73
CA ILE A 216 -14.06 -47.64 -2.13
C ILE A 216 -14.08 -48.90 -3.00
N ALA A 217 -15.08 -49.12 -3.85
CA ALA A 217 -15.17 -50.32 -4.70
C ALA A 217 -13.97 -50.50 -5.64
N ASN A 218 -13.35 -49.40 -6.07
CA ASN A 218 -12.15 -49.46 -6.91
C ASN A 218 -10.89 -49.82 -6.12
N THR A 219 -10.84 -49.48 -4.83
CA THR A 219 -9.70 -49.74 -3.94
C THR A 219 -9.83 -51.07 -3.22
N ARG A 220 -11.07 -51.45 -2.93
CA ARG A 220 -11.47 -52.74 -2.39
C ARG A 220 -11.36 -53.74 -3.52
N ARG A 221 -10.30 -54.55 -3.50
CA ARG A 221 -10.32 -55.80 -4.25
C ARG A 221 -11.44 -56.64 -3.66
N GLU A 222 -12.53 -56.81 -4.39
CA GLU A 222 -13.54 -57.79 -4.01
C GLU A 222 -12.86 -59.15 -4.05
N LEU A 223 -12.36 -59.60 -2.90
CA LEU A 223 -11.94 -60.97 -2.72
C LEU A 223 -13.22 -61.79 -2.81
N SER A 224 -13.52 -62.27 -4.02
CA SER A 224 -14.56 -63.26 -4.28
C SER A 224 -14.11 -64.58 -3.65
N LEU A 225 -14.15 -64.65 -2.32
CA LEU A 225 -13.88 -65.88 -1.61
C LEU A 225 -14.98 -66.86 -2.00
N ARG A 226 -14.57 -68.00 -2.57
CA ARG A 226 -15.48 -69.07 -2.91
C ARG A 226 -15.91 -69.76 -1.61
N VAL A 227 -17.20 -69.65 -1.29
CA VAL A 227 -17.77 -70.27 -0.09
C VAL A 227 -18.16 -71.70 -0.41
N THR A 228 -17.54 -72.68 0.26
CA THR A 228 -17.94 -74.09 0.14
C THR A 228 -19.11 -74.40 1.06
N ALA A 229 -20.24 -74.84 0.52
CA ALA A 229 -21.32 -75.40 1.31
C ALA A 229 -21.07 -76.91 1.55
N GLY A 230 -20.90 -77.32 2.82
CA GLY A 230 -20.68 -78.72 3.21
C GLY A 230 -19.22 -79.03 3.59
N LYS A 231 -18.70 -80.21 3.20
CA LYS A 231 -17.29 -80.56 3.47
C LYS A 231 -16.37 -79.65 2.66
N VAL A 232 -15.40 -79.02 3.34
CA VAL A 232 -14.39 -78.17 2.72
C VAL A 232 -13.69 -78.95 1.60
N LYS A 233 -13.79 -78.44 0.36
CA LYS A 233 -13.13 -79.03 -0.80
C LYS A 233 -11.75 -78.38 -0.94
N MET A 234 -10.73 -79.19 -1.14
CA MET A 234 -9.34 -78.70 -1.31
C MET A 234 -9.23 -77.71 -2.47
N HIS A 235 -10.01 -77.91 -3.53
CA HIS A 235 -10.03 -77.01 -4.69
C HIS A 235 -10.50 -75.59 -4.34
N ASP A 236 -11.57 -75.44 -3.56
CA ASP A 236 -12.09 -74.13 -3.16
C ASP A 236 -11.11 -73.41 -2.21
N ALA A 237 -10.42 -74.17 -1.34
CA ALA A 237 -9.37 -73.63 -0.48
C ALA A 237 -8.15 -73.15 -1.30
N LEU A 238 -7.71 -73.91 -2.30
CA LEU A 238 -6.60 -73.54 -3.17
C LEU A 238 -6.91 -72.29 -4.01
N GLU A 239 -8.13 -72.15 -4.54
CA GLU A 239 -8.54 -70.94 -5.24
C GLU A 239 -8.55 -69.71 -4.31
N ASN A 240 -9.06 -69.84 -3.09
CA ASN A 240 -9.04 -68.75 -2.12
C ASN A 240 -7.61 -68.35 -1.71
N ILE A 241 -6.70 -69.33 -1.56
CA ILE A 241 -5.27 -69.07 -1.29
C ILE A 241 -4.62 -68.39 -2.50
N GLU A 242 -4.92 -68.82 -3.72
CA GLU A 242 -4.38 -68.20 -4.94
C GLU A 242 -4.83 -66.74 -5.05
N ILE A 243 -6.10 -66.45 -4.77
CA ILE A 243 -6.65 -65.09 -4.70
C ILE A 243 -5.89 -64.25 -3.65
N PHE A 244 -5.56 -64.82 -2.49
CA PHE A 244 -4.79 -64.16 -1.45
C PHE A 244 -3.32 -63.94 -1.83
N SER A 245 -2.70 -64.88 -2.57
CA SER A 245 -1.29 -64.81 -2.97
C SER A 245 -0.99 -63.78 -4.07
N LYS A 246 -2.02 -63.32 -4.79
CA LYS A 246 -1.93 -62.24 -5.80
C LYS A 246 -2.10 -60.84 -5.20
N MET A 247 -2.24 -60.73 -3.87
CA MET A 247 -2.21 -59.46 -3.13
C MET A 247 -0.78 -58.96 -2.97
#